data_AF-A0A918CXJ9-F1
#
_entry.id   AF-A0A918CXJ9-F1
#
_cell.length_a   1.000
_cell.length_b   1.000
_cell.length_c   1.000
_cell.angle_alpha   90.00
_cell.angle_beta   90.00
_cell.angle_gamma   90.00
#
_symmetry.space_group_name_H-M   'P 1'
#
loop_
_entity.id
_entity.type
_entity.pdbx_description
1 polymer ?
#
loop_
_entity_poly.entity_id
_entity_poly.type
_entity_poly.pdbx_seq_one_letter_code
_entity_poly.pdbx_strand_id
1 'polypeptide(L)'
;MRLARTRRTLIAALLALLTPTTAHAAPAFAYQPERHAPGETVTLPVRDALAALTVADEDRAGYSRDQFKHWTDADKDGCNTRAEVLLEEAVTSPEIGAKCALTGGSWYSPYDDRYFDSASQLDVDHLLSVAMTA
;
A
#
# COMPACT_ATOMS: atom_id res chain seq x y z
N MET A 1 -54.68 67.03 -29.71
CA MET A 1 -54.11 67.89 -30.77
C MET A 1 -52.75 68.42 -30.33
N ARG A 2 -51.75 68.28 -31.21
CA ARG A 2 -50.48 69.02 -31.31
C ARG A 2 -49.38 68.75 -30.25
N LEU A 3 -48.33 68.03 -30.70
CA LEU A 3 -46.96 68.50 -31.00
C LEU A 3 -46.10 68.68 -29.72
N ALA A 4 -45.23 67.73 -29.39
CA ALA A 4 -43.83 67.63 -29.87
C ALA A 4 -42.94 68.80 -29.41
N ARG A 5 -41.87 68.49 -28.64
CA ARG A 5 -40.52 69.04 -28.83
C ARG A 5 -39.49 68.34 -27.93
N THR A 6 -38.60 67.64 -28.61
CA THR A 6 -37.29 67.14 -28.19
C THR A 6 -36.30 68.28 -27.93
N ARG A 7 -35.35 68.07 -26.99
CA ARG A 7 -33.97 68.62 -26.91
C ARG A 7 -33.23 67.80 -25.83
N ARG A 8 -32.30 66.89 -26.17
CA ARG A 8 -30.83 67.11 -26.31
C ARG A 8 -30.32 68.05 -25.20
N THR A 9 -29.38 67.74 -24.31
CA THR A 9 -28.24 66.80 -24.18
C THR A 9 -27.70 67.04 -22.75
N LEU A 10 -27.01 66.14 -22.06
CA LEU A 10 -25.55 66.10 -21.97
C LEU A 10 -25.12 64.97 -21.02
N ILE A 11 -24.06 64.29 -21.41
CA ILE A 11 -23.39 63.17 -20.76
C ILE A 11 -22.60 63.69 -19.55
N ALA A 12 -22.67 62.98 -18.42
CA ALA A 12 -21.62 63.03 -17.39
C ALA A 12 -21.34 61.60 -16.94
N ALA A 13 -20.13 61.16 -17.27
CA ALA A 13 -19.60 59.82 -17.09
C ALA A 13 -19.28 59.53 -15.62
N LEU A 14 -19.59 58.32 -15.17
CA LEU A 14 -18.74 57.58 -14.22
C LEU A 14 -19.13 56.08 -14.25
N LEU A 15 -18.80 55.40 -15.33
CA LEU A 15 -18.80 53.94 -15.36
C LEU A 15 -17.45 53.48 -14.78
N ALA A 16 -17.47 53.16 -13.49
CA ALA A 16 -16.36 52.48 -12.84
C ALA A 16 -16.05 51.19 -13.63
N LEU A 17 -14.85 51.12 -14.21
CA LEU A 17 -14.32 49.91 -14.80
C LEU A 17 -14.14 48.87 -13.67
N LEU A 18 -15.12 47.98 -13.49
CA LEU A 18 -14.86 46.68 -12.90
C LEU A 18 -14.21 45.83 -13.99
N THR A 19 -12.88 45.82 -14.07
CA THR A 19 -12.19 44.78 -14.83
C THR A 19 -12.30 43.49 -14.02
N PRO A 20 -13.00 42.46 -14.51
CA PRO A 20 -12.90 41.14 -13.90
C PRO A 20 -11.44 40.71 -14.07
N THR A 21 -10.72 40.59 -12.97
CA THR A 21 -9.46 39.86 -12.92
C THR A 21 -9.78 38.43 -13.32
N THR A 22 -9.54 38.09 -14.59
CA THR A 22 -9.54 36.70 -15.01
C THR A 22 -8.37 36.04 -14.30
N ALA A 23 -8.65 35.40 -13.16
CA ALA A 23 -7.73 34.45 -12.56
C ALA A 23 -7.44 33.40 -13.64
N HIS A 24 -6.24 33.49 -14.22
CA HIS A 24 -5.75 32.48 -15.13
C HIS A 24 -5.48 31.25 -14.25
N ALA A 25 -6.50 30.39 -14.10
CA ALA A 25 -6.28 29.05 -13.61
C ALA A 25 -5.29 28.43 -14.60
N ALA A 26 -4.04 28.25 -14.15
CA ALA A 26 -3.07 27.50 -14.92
C ALA A 26 -3.73 26.16 -15.29
N PRO A 27 -3.54 25.67 -16.52
CA PRO A 27 -4.06 24.36 -16.88
C PRO A 27 -3.54 23.38 -15.83
N ALA A 28 -4.45 22.70 -15.13
CA ALA A 28 -4.09 21.50 -14.42
C ALA A 28 -3.52 20.57 -15.49
N PHE A 29 -2.19 20.41 -15.50
CA PHE A 29 -1.57 19.34 -16.27
C PHE A 29 -2.13 18.06 -15.67
N ALA A 30 -3.18 17.53 -16.30
CA ALA A 30 -3.56 16.15 -16.10
C ALA A 30 -2.32 15.35 -16.47
N TYR A 31 -1.67 14.74 -15.48
CA TYR A 31 -0.58 13.81 -15.69
C TYR A 31 -1.06 12.80 -16.74
N GLN A 32 -0.52 12.93 -17.96
CA GLN A 32 -0.68 11.93 -18.99
C GLN A 32 0.41 10.92 -18.69
N PRO A 33 0.11 9.69 -18.25
CA PRO A 33 1.15 8.69 -18.11
C PRO A 33 1.77 8.52 -19.50
N GLU A 34 3.03 8.90 -19.65
CA GLU A 34 3.77 8.50 -20.84
C GLU A 34 3.78 6.98 -20.87
N ARG A 35 3.20 6.41 -21.94
CA ARG A 35 3.14 4.96 -22.12
C ARG A 35 4.53 4.50 -22.57
N HIS A 36 5.35 4.15 -21.59
CA HIS A 36 6.64 3.49 -21.82
C HIS A 36 6.42 2.07 -22.30
N ALA A 37 7.30 1.59 -23.17
CA ALA A 37 7.23 0.21 -23.65
C ALA A 37 7.61 -0.77 -22.52
N PRO A 38 7.05 -2.00 -22.49
CA PRO A 38 7.49 -3.02 -21.54
C PRO A 38 9.00 -3.27 -21.66
N GLY A 39 9.71 -3.20 -20.52
CA GLY A 39 11.16 -3.38 -20.47
C GLY A 39 11.99 -2.12 -20.77
N GLU A 40 11.35 -0.97 -21.01
CA GLU A 40 12.03 0.31 -21.13
C GLU A 40 12.53 0.80 -19.76
N THR A 41 13.81 1.15 -19.68
CA THR A 41 14.37 1.78 -18.49
C THR A 41 14.05 3.26 -18.51
N VAL A 42 13.31 3.73 -17.51
CA VAL A 42 12.91 5.14 -17.36
C VAL A 42 13.45 5.70 -16.06
N THR A 43 13.91 6.96 -16.07
CA THR A 43 14.33 7.68 -14.88
C THR A 43 13.27 8.74 -14.53
N LEU A 44 12.57 8.55 -13.42
CA LEU A 44 11.54 9.46 -12.90
C LEU A 44 11.69 9.63 -11.39
N PRO A 45 11.18 10.73 -10.80
CA PRO A 45 11.00 10.81 -9.36
C PRO A 45 10.13 9.66 -8.83
N VAL A 46 10.50 9.07 -7.68
CA VAL A 46 9.78 7.92 -7.09
C VAL A 46 8.28 8.18 -6.90
N ARG A 47 7.90 9.40 -6.52
CA ARG A 47 6.49 9.77 -6.36
C ARG A 47 5.70 9.66 -7.66
N ASP A 48 6.31 10.06 -8.77
CA ASP A 48 5.67 10.01 -10.09
C ASP A 48 5.59 8.57 -10.58
N ALA A 49 6.62 7.75 -10.31
CA ALA A 49 6.61 6.32 -10.60
C ALA A 49 5.50 5.58 -9.82
N LEU A 50 5.30 5.90 -8.54
CA LEU A 50 4.21 5.33 -7.73
C LEU A 50 2.84 5.78 -8.22
N ALA A 51 2.69 7.06 -8.60
CA ALA A 51 1.45 7.59 -9.14
C ALA A 51 1.08 6.98 -10.51
N ALA A 52 2.06 6.46 -11.24
CA ALA A 52 1.86 5.78 -12.52
C ALA A 52 1.41 4.31 -12.38
N LEU A 53 1.48 3.72 -11.17
CA LEU A 53 0.99 2.35 -10.94
C LEU A 53 -0.52 2.30 -11.17
N THR A 54 -0.95 1.33 -11.98
CA THR A 54 -2.39 1.09 -12.20
C THR A 54 -2.97 0.42 -10.96
N VAL A 55 -3.98 1.05 -10.36
CA VAL A 55 -4.77 0.42 -9.30
C VAL A 55 -5.79 -0.51 -9.96
N ALA A 56 -5.73 -1.79 -9.61
CA ALA A 56 -6.64 -2.82 -10.07
C ALA A 56 -7.11 -3.66 -8.87
N ASP A 57 -8.21 -4.40 -9.05
CA ASP A 57 -8.66 -5.37 -8.06
C ASP A 57 -7.64 -6.51 -7.90
N GLU A 58 -7.63 -7.15 -6.73
CA GLU A 58 -6.80 -8.33 -6.50
C GLU A 58 -7.20 -9.44 -7.48
N ASP A 59 -6.22 -9.96 -8.24
CA ASP A 59 -6.36 -11.19 -9.00
C ASP A 59 -5.61 -12.32 -8.29
N ARG A 60 -6.33 -13.41 -8.02
CA ARG A 60 -5.79 -14.62 -7.37
C ARG A 60 -5.62 -15.77 -8.36
N ALA A 61 -5.87 -15.56 -9.64
CA ALA A 61 -5.68 -16.56 -10.66
C ALA A 61 -4.23 -17.08 -10.63
N GLY A 62 -4.07 -18.41 -10.67
CA GLY A 62 -2.76 -19.05 -10.62
C GLY A 62 -2.20 -19.30 -9.22
N TYR A 63 -2.76 -18.69 -8.16
CA TYR A 63 -2.40 -19.07 -6.79
C TYR A 63 -2.89 -20.49 -6.48
N SER A 64 -1.98 -21.36 -6.05
CA SER A 64 -2.30 -22.68 -5.50
C SER A 64 -1.57 -22.88 -4.19
N ARG A 65 -2.32 -23.06 -3.11
CA ARG A 65 -1.78 -23.27 -1.76
C ARG A 65 -0.88 -24.51 -1.70
N ASP A 66 -1.18 -25.52 -2.50
CA ASP A 66 -0.45 -26.79 -2.52
C ASP A 66 0.99 -26.65 -3.04
N GLN A 67 1.30 -25.55 -3.73
CA GLN A 67 2.67 -25.24 -4.16
C GLN A 67 3.56 -24.79 -3.00
N PHE A 68 2.98 -24.39 -1.87
CA PHE A 68 3.69 -23.89 -0.69
C PHE A 68 3.63 -24.92 0.44
N LYS A 69 4.59 -25.86 0.41
CA LYS A 69 4.73 -26.86 1.47
C LYS A 69 4.98 -26.16 2.81
N HIS A 70 4.14 -26.46 3.80
CA HIS A 70 4.32 -25.98 5.16
C HIS A 70 5.24 -26.91 5.94
N TRP A 71 6.01 -26.33 6.87
CA TRP A 71 6.77 -27.04 7.90
C TRP A 71 7.66 -28.14 7.33
N THR A 72 8.58 -27.74 6.46
CA THR A 72 9.57 -28.66 5.89
C THR A 72 10.69 -28.88 6.92
N ASP A 73 11.11 -30.13 7.06
CA ASP A 73 12.37 -30.49 7.71
C ASP A 73 13.40 -30.64 6.58
N ALA A 74 14.13 -29.55 6.32
CA ALA A 74 14.98 -29.44 5.13
C ALA A 74 16.32 -30.17 5.29
N ASP A 75 16.86 -30.16 6.51
CA ASP A 75 18.15 -30.77 6.85
C ASP A 75 18.02 -32.16 7.48
N LYS A 76 16.80 -32.60 7.79
CA LYS A 76 16.43 -33.93 8.30
C LYS A 76 16.91 -34.18 9.72
N ASP A 77 16.97 -33.15 10.56
CA ASP A 77 17.33 -33.26 11.96
C ASP A 77 16.14 -33.61 12.88
N GLY A 78 14.92 -33.60 12.33
CA GLY A 78 13.68 -33.89 13.04
C GLY A 78 12.97 -32.67 13.61
N CYS A 79 13.53 -31.47 13.46
CA CYS A 79 12.86 -30.19 13.61
C CYS A 79 12.32 -29.75 12.25
N ASN A 80 11.07 -29.27 12.22
CA ASN A 80 10.55 -28.62 11.02
C ASN A 80 10.71 -27.11 11.15
N THR A 81 10.50 -26.38 10.05
CA THR A 81 10.61 -24.91 10.03
C THR A 81 9.83 -24.21 11.15
N ARG A 82 8.69 -24.76 11.62
CA ARG A 82 7.97 -24.16 12.76
C ARG A 82 8.76 -24.26 14.04
N ALA A 83 9.28 -25.46 14.34
CA ALA A 83 10.05 -25.69 15.55
C ALA A 83 11.37 -24.89 15.53
N GLU A 84 12.01 -24.80 14.36
CA GLU A 84 13.21 -23.98 14.17
C GLU A 84 12.94 -22.49 14.47
N VAL A 85 11.89 -21.91 13.89
CA VAL A 85 11.51 -20.52 14.16
C VAL A 85 11.18 -20.30 15.63
N LEU A 86 10.44 -21.22 16.25
CA LEU A 86 10.13 -21.12 17.68
C LEU A 86 11.38 -21.26 18.56
N LEU A 87 12.41 -22.00 18.13
CA LEU A 87 13.67 -22.06 18.86
C LEU A 87 14.47 -20.76 18.71
N GLU A 88 14.48 -20.17 17.51
CA GLU A 88 15.20 -18.95 17.20
C GLU A 88 14.59 -17.70 17.87
N GLU A 89 13.25 -17.61 17.89
CA GLU A 89 12.54 -16.43 18.40
C GLU A 89 12.22 -16.50 19.91
N ALA A 90 12.64 -17.57 20.58
CA ALA A 90 12.43 -17.73 22.01
C ALA A 90 13.23 -16.69 22.81
N VAL A 91 12.55 -15.96 23.68
CA VAL A 91 13.17 -15.09 24.70
C VAL A 91 13.83 -15.95 25.79
N THR A 92 13.18 -17.04 26.16
CA THR A 92 13.76 -18.10 27.01
C THR A 92 13.67 -19.41 26.26
N SER A 93 14.80 -20.06 26.04
CA SER A 93 14.86 -21.30 25.26
C SER A 93 13.98 -22.40 25.89
N PRO A 94 13.14 -23.09 25.10
CA PRO A 94 12.43 -24.28 25.55
C PRO A 94 13.38 -25.49 25.64
N GLU A 95 12.93 -26.53 26.32
CA GLU A 95 13.55 -27.85 26.23
C GLU A 95 13.16 -28.53 24.92
N ILE A 96 14.11 -29.24 24.30
CA ILE A 96 13.91 -29.97 23.04
C ILE A 96 13.82 -31.46 23.33
N GLY A 97 12.63 -32.02 23.16
CA GLY A 97 12.34 -33.44 23.27
C GLY A 97 12.54 -34.22 21.96
N ALA A 98 12.15 -35.49 21.99
CA ALA A 98 12.19 -36.34 20.80
C ALA A 98 11.34 -35.75 19.66
N LYS A 99 11.86 -35.82 18.43
CA LYS A 99 11.23 -35.23 17.22
C LYS A 99 10.94 -33.72 17.39
N CYS A 100 11.84 -33.01 18.06
CA CYS A 100 11.76 -31.57 18.27
C CYS A 100 10.47 -31.11 19.00
N ALA A 101 9.98 -31.94 19.93
CA ALA A 101 8.87 -31.55 20.78
C ALA A 101 9.36 -30.47 21.78
N LEU A 102 8.86 -29.24 21.63
CA LEU A 102 9.25 -28.11 22.47
C LEU A 102 8.40 -28.05 23.74
N THR A 103 9.04 -27.98 24.91
CA THR A 103 8.37 -27.83 26.22
C THR A 103 8.95 -26.67 27.03
N GLY A 104 8.06 -25.89 27.66
CA GLY A 104 8.44 -24.65 28.34
C GLY A 104 8.84 -23.56 27.34
N GLY A 105 9.76 -22.69 27.77
CA GLY A 105 10.22 -21.53 27.02
C GLY A 105 9.37 -20.28 27.25
N SER A 106 9.76 -19.19 26.60
CA SER A 106 8.98 -17.95 26.61
C SER A 106 9.18 -17.19 25.30
N TRP A 107 8.09 -16.66 24.76
CA TRP A 107 8.07 -15.87 23.53
C TRP A 107 7.27 -14.59 23.76
N TYR A 108 7.66 -13.52 23.08
CA TYR A 108 6.95 -12.26 23.10
C TYR A 108 6.22 -12.05 21.77
N SER A 109 4.89 -11.86 21.80
CA SER A 109 4.11 -11.46 20.64
C SER A 109 4.06 -9.93 20.55
N PRO A 110 4.65 -9.32 19.51
CA PRO A 110 4.53 -7.88 19.29
C PRO A 110 3.13 -7.48 18.80
N TYR A 111 2.31 -8.43 18.35
CA TYR A 111 0.92 -8.18 17.91
C TYR A 111 -0.04 -8.00 19.08
N ASP A 112 0.21 -8.71 20.17
CA ASP A 112 -0.64 -8.72 21.36
C ASP A 112 0.00 -7.98 22.55
N ASP A 113 1.26 -7.58 22.44
CA ASP A 113 2.10 -7.04 23.51
C ASP A 113 2.14 -7.95 24.75
N ARG A 114 2.32 -9.26 24.53
CA ARG A 114 2.21 -10.28 25.59
C ARG A 114 3.25 -11.37 25.47
N TYR A 115 3.60 -11.94 26.61
CA TYR A 115 4.42 -13.15 26.68
C TYR A 115 3.56 -14.42 26.71
N PHE A 116 4.07 -15.46 26.07
CA PHE A 116 3.51 -16.81 26.04
C PHE A 116 4.57 -17.80 26.52
N ASP A 117 4.15 -18.82 27.28
CA ASP A 117 5.04 -19.78 27.95
C ASP A 117 4.91 -21.21 27.36
N SER A 118 4.18 -21.34 26.25
CA SER A 118 4.03 -22.59 25.53
C SER A 118 4.07 -22.38 24.02
N ALA A 119 4.91 -23.17 23.36
CA ALA A 119 4.95 -23.28 21.90
C ALA A 119 3.58 -23.62 21.27
N SER A 120 2.63 -24.20 22.02
CA SER A 120 1.29 -24.52 21.51
C SER A 120 0.34 -23.32 21.43
N GLN A 121 0.67 -22.21 22.09
CA GLN A 121 -0.12 -20.98 22.08
C GLN A 121 0.24 -20.03 20.92
N LEU A 122 1.22 -20.42 20.10
CA LEU A 122 1.84 -19.58 19.10
C LEU A 122 1.69 -20.20 17.72
N ASP A 123 1.42 -19.34 16.74
CA ASP A 123 1.54 -19.65 15.32
C ASP A 123 2.70 -18.86 14.71
N VAL A 124 3.20 -19.35 13.58
CA VAL A 124 4.23 -18.67 12.78
C VAL A 124 3.56 -18.18 11.51
N ASP A 125 3.42 -16.86 11.42
CA ASP A 125 2.66 -16.19 10.37
C ASP A 125 3.53 -15.65 9.25
N HIS A 126 2.92 -15.50 8.08
CA HIS A 126 3.52 -14.79 6.96
C HIS A 126 3.22 -13.30 7.11
N LEU A 127 4.24 -12.45 7.23
CA LEU A 127 4.07 -10.99 7.36
C LEU A 127 3.37 -10.37 6.15
N LEU A 128 3.62 -10.92 4.97
CA LEU A 128 2.94 -10.55 3.73
C LEU A 128 2.19 -11.76 3.19
N SER A 129 1.02 -11.49 2.62
CA SER A 129 0.20 -12.49 1.95
C SER A 129 1.02 -13.28 0.92
N VAL A 130 0.90 -14.61 0.95
CA VAL A 130 1.44 -15.51 -0.08
C VAL A 130 0.64 -15.50 -1.38
N ALA A 131 -0.51 -14.83 -1.43
CA ALA A 131 -1.16 -14.50 -2.70
C ALA A 131 -0.38 -13.34 -3.35
N MET A 132 0.30 -13.64 -4.45
CA MET A 132 1.08 -12.68 -5.24
C MET A 132 0.34 -12.40 -6.55
N THR A 133 0.07 -11.13 -6.84
CA THR A 133 -0.29 -10.63 -8.17
C THR A 133 0.92 -10.73 -9.10
N ALA A 134 0.76 -11.39 -10.25
CA ALA A 134 1.70 -11.32 -11.36
C ALA A 134 1.19 -10.35 -12.43
#